data_AF-A0A0F7SXR9-F1
#
_entry.id   AF-A0A0F7SXR9-F1
#
_cell.length_a   1.000
_cell.length_b   1.000
_cell.length_c   1.000
_cell.angle_alpha   90.00
_cell.angle_beta   90.00
_cell.angle_gamma   90.00
#
_symmetry.space_group_name_H-M   'P 1'
#
loop_
_entity.id
_entity.type
_entity.pdbx_description
1 polymer ?
#
loop_
_entity_poly.entity_id
_entity_poly.type
_entity_poly.pdbx_seq_one_letter_code
_entity_poly.pdbx_strand_id
1 'polypeptide(L)'
;MSLNLSRLIPAIRRTPLCLLNPSISIPGSFLVRRSQSTTTTSSPSTSESSTPSSSTSEQQTYRPVSSTPAGTPMPEVVVFKTQAVPVALPDEEYPSWLWTMVGEGKALAAAGKIPHGRGQEWEANEQRRAIRKANRAAIRTKNLLKSA
;
A
#
# COMPACT_ATOMS: atom_id res chain seq x y z
N MET A 1 -34.72 -45.66 33.01
CA MET A 1 -33.95 -46.29 31.93
C MET A 1 -32.85 -45.33 31.51
N SER A 2 -31.64 -45.54 32.01
CA SER A 2 -30.47 -44.69 31.73
C SER A 2 -29.82 -45.14 30.43
N LEU A 3 -29.62 -44.22 29.48
CA LEU A 3 -28.80 -44.46 28.30
C LEU A 3 -27.47 -43.71 28.41
N ASN A 4 -26.44 -44.47 28.09
CA ASN A 4 -25.07 -44.37 28.53
C ASN A 4 -24.23 -43.50 27.58
N LEU A 5 -23.16 -42.93 28.12
CA LEU A 5 -22.13 -42.16 27.42
C LEU A 5 -21.40 -43.03 26.39
N SER A 6 -21.26 -42.55 25.15
CA SER A 6 -20.05 -42.82 24.37
C SER A 6 -19.81 -41.73 23.33
N ARG A 7 -18.80 -40.92 23.67
CA ARG A 7 -18.16 -39.91 22.82
C ARG A 7 -17.55 -40.58 21.60
N LEU A 8 -17.91 -40.14 20.40
CA LEU A 8 -17.17 -40.46 19.18
C LEU A 8 -16.25 -39.28 18.84
N ILE A 9 -15.03 -39.31 19.39
CA ILE A 9 -13.96 -38.39 19.02
C ILE A 9 -13.18 -39.07 17.88
N PRO A 10 -13.13 -38.51 16.66
CA PRO A 10 -12.18 -39.02 15.68
C PRO A 10 -10.76 -38.63 16.11
N ALA A 11 -9.96 -39.66 16.43
CA ALA A 11 -8.55 -39.54 16.69
C ALA A 11 -7.81 -39.09 15.42
N ILE A 12 -7.39 -37.81 15.37
CA ILE A 12 -6.47 -37.31 14.35
C ILE A 12 -5.10 -37.92 14.65
N ARG A 13 -4.76 -38.97 13.91
CA ARG A 13 -3.45 -39.60 13.96
C ARG A 13 -2.40 -38.62 13.43
N ARG A 14 -1.50 -38.21 14.31
CA ARG A 14 -0.25 -37.53 13.94
C ARG A 14 0.63 -38.52 13.19
N THR A 15 0.97 -38.23 11.94
CA THR A 15 2.08 -38.88 11.24
C THR A 15 3.32 -37.98 11.34
N PRO A 16 4.36 -38.38 12.08
CA PRO A 16 5.69 -37.79 11.95
C PRO A 16 6.56 -38.72 11.09
N LEU A 17 6.95 -38.29 9.91
CA LEU A 17 8.11 -38.86 9.23
C LEU A 17 8.90 -37.75 8.54
N CYS A 18 9.94 -37.30 9.23
CA CYS A 18 11.08 -36.65 8.63
C CYS A 18 11.83 -37.71 7.80
N LEU A 19 11.98 -37.49 6.50
CA LEU A 19 13.12 -38.00 5.75
C LEU A 19 13.65 -36.89 4.85
N LEU A 20 14.91 -36.58 5.11
CA LEU A 20 15.84 -35.80 4.31
C LEU A 20 15.73 -36.17 2.82
N ASN A 21 15.76 -35.16 1.97
CA ASN A 21 16.39 -35.28 0.66
C ASN A 21 17.44 -34.17 0.55
N PRO A 22 18.73 -34.48 0.70
CA PRO A 22 19.81 -33.55 0.39
C PRO A 22 20.08 -33.58 -1.12
N SER A 23 20.53 -32.45 -1.65
CA SER A 23 21.03 -32.32 -3.03
C SER A 23 19.98 -32.05 -4.10
N ILE A 24 19.46 -30.82 -4.12
CA ILE A 24 19.18 -30.16 -5.40
C ILE A 24 20.29 -29.14 -5.60
N SER A 25 21.25 -29.57 -6.42
CA SER A 25 22.27 -28.73 -7.04
C SER A 25 21.57 -27.58 -7.76
N ILE A 26 21.76 -26.35 -7.28
CA ILE A 26 21.40 -25.14 -8.02
C ILE A 26 22.61 -24.84 -8.92
N PRO A 27 22.58 -25.11 -10.23
CA PRO A 27 23.64 -24.61 -11.10
C PRO A 27 23.56 -23.08 -11.07
N GLY A 28 24.62 -22.47 -10.55
CA GLY A 28 24.80 -21.03 -10.60
C GLY A 28 24.88 -20.57 -12.04
N SER A 29 23.89 -19.83 -12.50
CA SER A 29 24.00 -18.95 -13.66
C SER A 29 24.36 -17.55 -13.16
N PHE A 30 25.62 -17.41 -12.80
CA PHE A 30 26.27 -16.12 -12.68
C PHE A 30 26.41 -15.47 -14.07
N LEU A 31 25.96 -14.22 -14.15
CA LEU A 31 26.38 -13.16 -15.08
C LEU A 31 26.24 -13.41 -16.59
N VAL A 32 25.34 -12.65 -17.24
CA VAL A 32 25.75 -11.75 -18.34
C VAL A 32 24.87 -10.50 -18.32
N ARG A 33 25.39 -9.41 -17.75
CA ARG A 33 24.89 -8.06 -17.98
C ARG A 33 25.34 -7.63 -19.37
N ARG A 34 24.47 -7.74 -20.38
CA ARG A 34 24.76 -7.26 -21.73
C ARG A 34 24.69 -5.73 -21.74
N SER A 35 25.87 -5.09 -21.68
CA SER A 35 26.03 -3.67 -21.97
C SER A 35 26.02 -3.49 -23.49
N GLN A 36 25.11 -2.67 -24.01
CA GLN A 36 25.22 -2.12 -25.36
C GLN A 36 25.04 -0.62 -25.27
N SER A 37 26.17 0.08 -25.33
CA SER A 37 26.30 1.49 -25.64
C SER A 37 26.41 1.63 -27.16
N THR A 38 25.42 2.27 -27.78
CA THR A 38 25.57 2.84 -29.13
C THR A 38 24.98 4.24 -29.14
N THR A 39 25.88 5.20 -29.28
CA THR A 39 25.63 6.61 -29.56
C THR A 39 25.01 6.78 -30.94
N THR A 40 23.85 7.41 -31.03
CA THR A 40 23.39 8.07 -32.26
C THR A 40 22.88 9.46 -31.92
N THR A 41 23.74 10.42 -32.23
CA THR A 41 23.46 11.84 -32.37
C THR A 41 22.39 12.07 -33.43
N SER A 42 21.28 12.72 -33.04
CA SER A 42 20.47 13.53 -33.96
C SER A 42 19.84 14.67 -33.17
N SER A 43 20.21 15.88 -33.60
CA SER A 43 19.78 17.20 -33.11
C SER A 43 18.27 17.48 -33.32
N PRO A 44 17.73 18.55 -32.71
CA PRO A 44 16.32 18.68 -32.33
C PRO A 44 15.45 19.25 -33.45
N SER A 45 14.23 18.74 -33.56
CA SER A 45 13.15 19.35 -34.34
C SER A 45 12.16 20.02 -33.38
N THR A 46 12.15 21.34 -33.48
CA THR A 46 11.13 22.27 -33.00
C THR A 46 9.75 21.83 -33.50
N SER A 47 8.76 21.78 -32.61
CA SER A 47 7.35 21.81 -32.99
C SER A 47 6.59 22.61 -31.95
N GLU A 48 6.12 23.74 -32.42
CA GLU A 48 5.24 24.68 -31.75
C GLU A 48 3.85 24.08 -31.50
N SER A 49 3.15 24.72 -30.56
CA SER A 49 1.70 24.82 -30.48
C SER A 49 0.94 23.55 -30.07
N SER A 50 0.43 23.54 -28.84
CA SER A 50 -0.93 24.04 -28.59
C SER A 50 -1.32 23.78 -27.14
N THR A 51 -1.70 24.86 -26.46
CA THR A 51 -2.47 24.84 -25.21
C THR A 51 -3.86 24.27 -25.48
N PRO A 52 -4.35 23.29 -24.70
CA PRO A 52 -5.76 23.17 -24.45
C PRO A 52 -6.06 23.85 -23.11
N SER A 53 -6.56 25.09 -23.18
CA SER A 53 -7.42 25.61 -22.12
C SER A 53 -8.68 24.76 -22.10
N SER A 54 -8.79 23.85 -21.14
CA SER A 54 -10.04 23.19 -20.81
C SER A 54 -10.49 23.66 -19.43
N SER A 55 -11.20 24.79 -19.41
CA SER A 55 -12.00 25.21 -18.27
C SER A 55 -13.23 24.31 -18.17
N THR A 56 -13.06 23.13 -17.58
CA THR A 56 -14.18 22.31 -17.14
C THR A 56 -14.61 22.81 -15.76
N SER A 57 -15.74 23.48 -15.72
CA SER A 57 -16.48 23.89 -14.52
C SER A 57 -16.61 22.73 -13.53
N GLU A 58 -15.90 22.82 -12.40
CA GLU A 58 -15.95 21.79 -11.37
C GLU A 58 -17.04 22.09 -10.34
N GLN A 59 -17.91 21.11 -10.13
CA GLN A 59 -18.78 21.04 -8.97
C GLN A 59 -17.90 21.14 -7.70
N GLN A 60 -18.14 22.17 -6.88
CA GLN A 60 -17.50 22.35 -5.58
C GLN A 60 -17.89 21.20 -4.65
N THR A 61 -17.16 20.11 -4.76
CA THR A 61 -17.01 19.13 -3.69
C THR A 61 -16.16 19.82 -2.60
N TYR A 62 -16.63 19.76 -1.36
CA TYR A 62 -15.89 20.32 -0.22
C TYR A 62 -14.53 19.61 -0.12
N ARG A 63 -13.47 20.27 -0.60
CA ARG A 63 -12.10 19.77 -0.52
C ARG A 63 -11.48 20.17 0.82
N PRO A 64 -10.82 19.27 1.55
CA PRO A 64 -10.07 19.65 2.75
C PRO A 64 -8.96 20.63 2.36
N VAL A 65 -8.91 21.78 3.04
CA VAL A 65 -7.94 22.86 2.77
C VAL A 65 -6.55 22.43 3.21
N SER A 66 -5.52 22.72 2.40
CA SER A 66 -4.14 22.48 2.79
C SER A 66 -3.70 23.41 3.93
N SER A 67 -2.79 22.93 4.77
CA SER A 67 -2.25 23.74 5.88
C SER A 67 -1.07 24.61 5.46
N THR A 68 -0.45 24.30 4.32
CA THR A 68 0.75 24.97 3.80
C THR A 68 0.37 25.81 2.58
N PRO A 69 0.48 27.15 2.64
CA PRO A 69 0.13 27.99 1.51
C PRO A 69 1.11 27.81 0.35
N ALA A 70 0.62 28.06 -0.87
CA ALA A 70 1.42 28.03 -2.08
C ALA A 70 2.62 29.00 -1.97
N GLY A 71 3.75 28.61 -2.54
CA GLY A 71 5.00 29.38 -2.50
C GLY A 71 5.86 29.17 -1.26
N THR A 72 5.43 28.32 -0.31
CA THR A 72 6.22 28.05 0.91
C THR A 72 7.43 27.18 0.59
N PRO A 73 8.68 27.63 0.89
CA PRO A 73 9.86 26.79 0.73
C PRO A 73 9.93 25.72 1.83
N MET A 74 10.23 24.48 1.47
CA MET A 74 10.31 23.33 2.40
C MET A 74 11.75 22.80 2.53
N PRO A 75 12.61 23.45 3.34
CA PRO A 75 14.03 23.08 3.44
C PRO A 75 14.26 21.70 4.06
N GLU A 76 13.36 21.25 4.94
CA GLU A 76 13.49 19.97 5.66
C GLU A 76 13.30 18.73 4.78
N VAL A 77 12.68 18.89 3.60
CA VAL A 77 12.45 17.78 2.65
C VAL A 77 13.70 17.47 1.82
N VAL A 78 14.64 18.42 1.73
CA VAL A 78 15.86 18.26 0.93
C VAL A 78 16.84 17.33 1.64
N VAL A 79 17.01 16.13 1.11
CA VAL A 79 18.02 15.17 1.59
C VAL A 79 19.40 15.46 0.96
N PHE A 80 19.43 15.95 -0.28
CA PHE A 80 20.65 16.19 -1.04
C PHE A 80 21.04 17.66 -1.07
N LYS A 81 22.26 17.97 -0.65
CA LYS A 81 22.77 19.36 -0.55
C LYS A 81 22.84 20.12 -1.88
N THR A 82 22.88 19.41 -3.01
CA THR A 82 22.95 20.01 -4.35
C THR A 82 21.57 20.33 -4.94
N GLN A 83 20.48 19.81 -4.35
CA GLN A 83 19.14 20.05 -4.84
C GLN A 83 18.58 21.37 -4.29
N ALA A 84 17.85 22.08 -5.15
CA ALA A 84 17.13 23.28 -4.73
C ALA A 84 16.02 22.92 -3.73
N VAL A 85 15.70 23.87 -2.85
CA VAL A 85 14.61 23.71 -1.89
C VAL A 85 13.29 23.64 -2.64
N PRO A 86 12.51 22.55 -2.51
CA PRO A 86 11.22 22.44 -3.15
C PRO A 86 10.27 23.49 -2.56
N VAL A 87 9.45 24.07 -3.42
CA VAL A 87 8.46 25.09 -3.08
C VAL A 87 7.07 24.48 -3.22
N ALA A 88 6.20 24.73 -2.25
CA ALA A 88 4.82 24.28 -2.29
C ALA A 88 4.06 24.89 -3.49
N LEU A 89 3.37 24.05 -4.25
CA LEU A 89 2.49 24.43 -5.35
C LEU A 89 1.09 24.77 -4.83
N PRO A 90 0.19 25.37 -5.62
CA PRO A 90 -1.22 25.50 -5.24
C PRO A 90 -1.92 24.13 -5.16
N ASP A 91 -2.96 24.05 -4.33
CA ASP A 91 -3.70 22.81 -4.03
C ASP A 91 -4.28 22.10 -5.27
N GLU A 92 -4.56 22.86 -6.32
CA GLU A 92 -5.12 22.38 -7.60
C GLU A 92 -4.10 21.70 -8.51
N GLU A 93 -2.80 22.01 -8.35
CA GLU A 93 -1.74 21.38 -9.12
C GLU A 93 -1.35 20.01 -8.55
N TYR A 94 -1.74 19.73 -7.31
CA TYR A 94 -1.52 18.41 -6.73
C TYR A 94 -2.55 17.41 -7.26
N PRO A 95 -2.14 16.16 -7.50
CA PRO A 95 -3.06 15.11 -7.94
C PRO A 95 -4.23 14.93 -6.98
N SER A 96 -5.44 14.68 -7.52
CA SER A 96 -6.68 14.54 -6.75
C SER A 96 -6.65 13.41 -5.70
N TRP A 97 -5.80 12.39 -5.88
CA TRP A 97 -5.65 11.30 -4.90
C TRP A 97 -5.08 11.77 -3.56
N LEU A 98 -4.39 12.91 -3.49
CA LEU A 98 -3.84 13.42 -2.24
C LEU A 98 -4.97 13.72 -1.25
N TRP A 99 -6.05 14.31 -1.75
CA TRP A 99 -7.17 14.77 -0.95
C TRP A 99 -8.10 13.62 -0.52
N THR A 100 -8.14 12.52 -1.28
CA THR A 100 -8.90 11.32 -0.90
C THR A 100 -8.26 10.58 0.28
N MET A 101 -6.95 10.72 0.50
CA MET A 101 -6.28 10.11 1.66
C MET A 101 -6.65 10.79 2.98
N VAL A 102 -6.98 12.08 2.95
CA VAL A 102 -7.25 12.92 4.13
C VAL A 102 -8.72 12.75 4.55
N GLY A 103 -9.06 11.61 5.14
CA GLY A 103 -10.33 11.45 5.86
C GLY A 103 -11.10 10.16 5.60
N GLU A 104 -10.85 9.46 4.50
CA GLU A 104 -11.61 8.26 4.13
C GLU A 104 -11.53 7.17 5.21
N GLY A 105 -10.35 6.89 5.76
CA GLY A 105 -10.19 5.75 6.69
C GLY A 105 -10.89 5.91 8.06
N LYS A 106 -11.11 7.15 8.53
CA LYS A 106 -11.70 7.42 9.85
C LYS A 106 -13.13 7.94 9.75
N ALA A 107 -13.41 8.83 8.80
CA ALA A 107 -14.74 9.40 8.63
C ALA A 107 -15.71 8.40 7.97
N LEU A 108 -15.28 7.62 6.97
CA LEU A 108 -16.14 6.59 6.35
C LEU A 108 -16.41 5.41 7.28
N ALA A 109 -15.42 5.01 8.08
CA ALA A 109 -15.59 3.98 9.10
C ALA A 109 -16.59 4.41 10.20
N ALA A 110 -16.58 5.70 10.58
CA ALA A 110 -17.56 6.26 11.50
C ALA A 110 -18.95 6.44 10.87
N ALA A 111 -19.03 6.73 9.58
CA ALA A 111 -20.27 6.98 8.85
C ALA A 111 -20.91 5.72 8.21
N GLY A 112 -20.27 4.54 8.32
CA GLY A 112 -20.77 3.29 7.75
C GLY A 112 -20.93 3.28 6.22
N LYS A 113 -20.37 4.27 5.51
CA LYS A 113 -20.48 4.41 4.06
C LYS A 113 -19.26 3.78 3.40
N ILE A 114 -19.49 2.82 2.50
CA ILE A 114 -18.45 2.29 1.61
C ILE A 114 -18.21 3.36 0.52
N PRO A 115 -16.95 3.79 0.26
CA PRO A 115 -16.69 4.72 -0.82
C PRO A 115 -17.13 4.12 -2.16
N HIS A 116 -17.96 4.84 -2.90
CA HIS A 116 -18.53 4.40 -4.17
C HIS A 116 -17.41 3.97 -5.14
N GLY A 117 -17.50 2.75 -5.70
CA GLY A 117 -16.50 2.20 -6.64
C GLY A 117 -15.41 1.30 -6.04
N ARG A 118 -15.37 1.10 -4.72
CA ARG A 118 -14.33 0.27 -4.05
C ARG A 118 -14.86 -0.98 -3.33
N GLY A 119 -16.12 -1.35 -3.49
CA GLY A 119 -16.82 -2.34 -2.65
C GLY A 119 -16.02 -3.63 -2.36
N GLN A 120 -15.67 -4.40 -3.39
CA GLN A 120 -14.98 -5.68 -3.18
C GLN A 120 -13.55 -5.54 -2.66
N GLU A 121 -12.78 -4.57 -3.16
CA GLU A 121 -11.40 -4.35 -2.72
C GLU A 121 -11.35 -3.82 -1.27
N TRP A 122 -12.31 -2.97 -0.91
CA TRP A 122 -12.47 -2.43 0.43
C TRP A 122 -12.80 -3.53 1.43
N GLU A 123 -13.77 -4.39 1.12
CA GLU A 123 -14.12 -5.54 1.96
C GLU A 123 -12.94 -6.49 2.15
N ALA A 124 -12.21 -6.82 1.08
CA ALA A 124 -11.00 -7.65 1.17
C ALA A 124 -9.91 -6.99 2.03
N ASN A 125 -9.71 -5.67 1.91
CA ASN A 125 -8.77 -4.92 2.74
C ASN A 125 -9.18 -4.87 4.22
N GLU A 126 -10.47 -4.73 4.51
CA GLU A 126 -11.00 -4.71 5.88
C GLU A 126 -10.93 -6.11 6.51
N GLN A 127 -11.22 -7.18 5.77
CA GLN A 127 -10.96 -8.55 6.19
C GLN A 127 -9.47 -8.77 6.51
N ARG A 128 -8.58 -8.29 5.63
CA ARG A 128 -7.13 -8.37 5.86
C ARG A 128 -6.69 -7.57 7.09
N ARG A 129 -7.32 -6.42 7.35
CA ARG A 129 -7.09 -5.62 8.56
C ARG A 129 -7.60 -6.35 9.81
N ALA A 130 -8.79 -6.95 9.76
CA ALA A 130 -9.37 -7.73 10.85
C ALA A 130 -8.51 -8.94 11.22
N ILE A 131 -8.05 -9.71 10.23
CA ILE A 131 -7.13 -10.85 10.45
C ILE A 131 -5.83 -10.38 11.10
N ARG A 132 -5.22 -9.29 10.60
CA ARG A 132 -4.00 -8.72 11.23
C ARG A 132 -4.25 -8.28 12.66
N LYS A 133 -5.41 -7.68 12.95
CA LYS A 133 -5.79 -7.25 14.32
C LYS A 133 -5.97 -8.45 15.26
N ALA A 134 -6.66 -9.49 14.81
CA ALA A 134 -6.85 -10.73 15.56
C ALA A 134 -5.51 -11.42 15.83
N ASN A 135 -4.65 -11.55 14.81
CA ASN A 135 -3.31 -12.13 14.97
C ASN A 135 -2.45 -11.33 15.95
N ARG A 136 -2.45 -9.99 15.86
CA ARG A 136 -1.75 -9.13 16.84
C ARG A 136 -2.29 -9.30 18.25
N ALA A 137 -3.60 -9.51 18.43
CA ALA A 137 -4.19 -9.76 19.75
C ALA A 137 -3.77 -11.12 20.30
N ALA A 138 -3.83 -12.18 19.49
CA ALA A 138 -3.40 -13.52 19.86
C ALA A 138 -1.90 -13.59 20.21
N ILE A 139 -1.05 -12.88 19.47
CA ILE A 139 0.38 -12.79 19.78
C ILE A 139 0.58 -12.06 21.12
N ARG A 140 -0.15 -10.95 21.36
CA ARG A 140 -0.06 -10.22 22.63
C ARG A 140 -0.47 -11.08 23.82
N THR A 141 -1.60 -11.79 23.74
CA THR A 141 -2.06 -12.67 24.84
C THR A 141 -1.11 -13.84 25.06
N LYS A 142 -0.60 -14.46 23.99
CA LYS A 142 0.41 -15.52 24.08
C LYS A 142 1.70 -15.03 24.74
N ASN A 143 2.20 -13.87 24.34
CA ASN A 143 3.43 -13.31 24.91
C ASN A 143 3.24 -12.94 26.38
N LEU A 144 2.08 -12.39 26.75
CA LEU A 144 1.73 -12.08 28.14
C LEU A 144 1.76 -13.34 29.02
N LEU A 145 1.11 -14.43 28.59
CA LEU A 145 1.07 -15.69 29.34
C LEU A 145 2.42 -16.41 29.37
N LYS A 146 3.32 -16.12 28.45
CA LYS A 146 4.67 -16.70 28.41
C LYS A 146 5.64 -15.96 29.33
N SER A 147 5.42 -14.67 29.57
CA SER A 147 6.27 -13.83 30.41
C SER A 147 5.89 -13.82 31.89
N ALA A 148 4.72 -14.37 32.24
CA ALA A 148 4.27 -14.59 33.61
C ALA A 148 4.74 -15.96 34.11
#